data_AF-A0A8X6MJB5-F1
#
_entry.id   AF-A0A8X6MJB5-F1
#
_cell.length_a   1.000
_cell.length_b   1.000
_cell.length_c   1.000
_cell.angle_alpha   90.00
_cell.angle_beta   90.00
_cell.angle_gamma   90.00
#
_symmetry.space_group_name_H-M   'P 1'
#
loop_
_entity.id
_entity.type
_entity.pdbx_description
1 polymer ?
#
loop_
_entity_poly.entity_id
_entity_poly.type
_entity_poly.pdbx_seq_one_letter_code
_entity_poly.pdbx_strand_id
1 'polypeptide(L)'
;MSRKYVCVLDMDETLGFSAGETFHVRPKFQCLINFLKVVEADIILWSLGSDDYVRRVVNGFLPELVKHLYKLFARSECNYSKTYYHYPKASAHIRDMYQEPIFLMAVDDKVSENMDEQYDLRIYIPPYTKVNSCDKELLLVCEKMINGIAELSP
;
A
#
# COMPACT_ATOMS: atom_id res chain seq x y z
N MET A 1 -18.40 18.01 1.47
CA MET A 1 -17.01 18.22 1.01
C MET A 1 -16.53 16.87 0.51
N SER A 2 -15.96 16.78 -0.70
CA SER A 2 -15.37 15.51 -1.17
C SER A 2 -14.14 15.21 -0.34
N ARG A 3 -14.09 14.03 0.27
CA ARG A 3 -12.93 13.57 1.05
C ARG A 3 -11.88 13.03 0.08
N LYS A 4 -10.61 13.37 0.26
CA LYS A 4 -9.51 12.82 -0.57
C LYS A 4 -9.24 11.37 -0.17
N TYR A 5 -9.08 10.49 -1.17
CA TYR A 5 -8.71 9.09 -0.93
C TYR A 5 -7.19 8.93 -0.93
N VAL A 6 -6.67 8.17 0.04
CA VAL A 6 -5.25 7.84 0.15
C VAL A 6 -5.12 6.35 0.39
N CYS A 7 -4.24 5.69 -0.35
CA CYS A 7 -3.99 4.26 -0.20
C CYS A 7 -2.50 4.01 0.09
N VAL A 8 -2.23 3.41 1.26
CA VAL A 8 -0.92 2.90 1.64
C VAL A 8 -0.83 1.44 1.23
N LEU A 9 0.14 1.13 0.37
CA LEU A 9 0.47 -0.22 -0.07
C LEU A 9 1.79 -0.66 0.54
N ASP A 10 1.81 -1.81 1.18
CA ASP A 10 3.05 -2.54 1.41
C ASP A 10 3.61 -3.15 0.12
N MET A 11 4.88 -3.61 0.12
CA MET A 11 5.55 -4.13 -1.07
C MET A 11 5.78 -5.65 -1.03
N ASP A 12 6.61 -6.11 -0.09
CA ASP A 12 7.08 -7.49 -0.01
C ASP A 12 5.99 -8.38 0.56
N GLU A 13 5.78 -9.55 -0.02
CA GLU A 13 4.66 -10.47 0.25
C GLU A 13 3.26 -9.88 0.00
N THR A 14 3.12 -8.57 -0.21
CA THR A 14 1.87 -7.87 -0.53
C THR A 14 1.68 -7.75 -2.04
N LEU A 15 2.55 -7.00 -2.73
CA LEU A 15 2.49 -6.74 -4.18
C LEU A 15 3.32 -7.75 -4.99
N GLY A 16 4.14 -8.55 -4.32
CA GLY A 16 5.02 -9.53 -4.92
C GLY A 16 6.02 -10.05 -3.91
N PHE A 17 6.98 -10.86 -4.33
CA PHE A 17 8.08 -11.30 -3.47
C PHE A 17 9.38 -11.37 -4.25
N SER A 18 10.50 -11.26 -3.55
CA SER A 18 11.83 -11.43 -4.14
C SER A 18 12.31 -12.89 -4.08
N ALA A 19 12.83 -13.38 -5.19
CA ALA A 19 13.57 -14.63 -5.27
C ALA A 19 14.91 -14.38 -5.98
N GLY A 20 16.00 -14.34 -5.21
CA GLY A 20 17.31 -13.92 -5.71
C GLY A 20 17.29 -12.46 -6.16
N GLU A 21 17.60 -12.20 -7.43
CA GLU A 21 17.61 -10.85 -8.01
C GLU A 21 16.29 -10.47 -8.70
N THR A 22 15.31 -11.38 -8.75
CA THR A 22 14.02 -11.16 -9.41
C THR A 22 12.94 -10.84 -8.39
N PHE A 23 12.12 -9.83 -8.67
CA PHE A 23 10.87 -9.59 -7.96
C PHE A 23 9.69 -10.16 -8.75
N HIS A 24 8.99 -11.13 -8.19
CA HIS A 24 7.81 -11.74 -8.76
C HIS A 24 6.57 -10.94 -8.38
N VAL A 25 6.08 -10.13 -9.31
CA VAL A 25 4.87 -9.33 -9.14
C VAL A 25 3.65 -10.24 -8.96
N ARG A 26 2.84 -9.96 -7.94
CA ARG A 26 1.61 -10.67 -7.64
C ARG A 26 0.58 -10.46 -8.75
N PRO A 27 -0.15 -11.50 -9.18
CA PRO A 27 -1.18 -11.35 -10.21
C PRO A 27 -2.22 -10.29 -9.84
N LYS A 28 -2.78 -9.65 -10.86
CA LYS A 28 -3.81 -8.60 -10.74
C LYS A 28 -3.29 -7.28 -10.16
N PHE A 29 -1.98 -7.13 -10.00
CA PHE A 29 -1.31 -5.86 -9.68
C PHE A 29 -1.81 -4.68 -10.53
N GLN A 30 -1.83 -4.82 -11.86
CA GLN A 30 -2.31 -3.75 -12.74
C GLN A 30 -3.78 -3.37 -12.50
N CYS A 31 -4.61 -4.34 -12.10
CA CYS A 31 -6.01 -4.09 -11.77
C CYS A 31 -6.12 -3.19 -10.55
N LEU A 32 -5.34 -3.47 -9.50
CA LEU A 32 -5.27 -2.62 -8.30
C LEU A 32 -4.82 -1.20 -8.65
N ILE A 33 -3.73 -1.04 -9.41
CA ILE A 33 -3.24 0.30 -9.79
C ILE A 33 -4.27 1.06 -10.62
N ASN A 34 -4.91 0.40 -11.59
CA ASN A 34 -5.96 1.03 -12.39
C ASN A 34 -7.18 1.42 -11.54
N PHE A 35 -7.57 0.58 -10.58
CA PHE A 35 -8.65 0.89 -9.66
C PHE A 35 -8.33 2.14 -8.81
N LEU A 36 -7.14 2.19 -8.20
CA LEU A 36 -6.71 3.33 -7.38
C LEU A 36 -6.69 4.65 -8.19
N LYS A 37 -6.37 4.58 -9.48
CA LYS A 37 -6.46 5.73 -10.39
C LYS A 37 -7.91 6.17 -10.65
N VAL A 38 -8.82 5.21 -10.85
CA VAL A 38 -10.24 5.51 -11.10
C VAL A 38 -10.87 6.20 -9.89
N VAL A 39 -10.51 5.80 -8.68
CA VAL A 39 -10.97 6.46 -7.45
C VAL A 39 -10.12 7.69 -7.07
N GLU A 40 -9.20 8.12 -7.94
CA GLU A 40 -8.33 9.29 -7.74
C GLU A 40 -7.57 9.28 -6.40
N ALA A 41 -7.20 8.09 -5.93
CA ALA A 41 -6.48 7.92 -4.68
C ALA A 41 -5.00 8.29 -4.83
N ASP A 42 -4.45 8.99 -3.85
CA ASP A 42 -3.00 9.15 -3.73
C ASP A 42 -2.40 7.82 -3.27
N ILE A 43 -1.47 7.30 -4.06
CA ILE A 43 -0.83 6.00 -3.80
C ILE A 43 0.48 6.23 -3.06
N ILE A 44 0.58 5.72 -1.84
CA ILE A 44 1.80 5.70 -1.04
C ILE A 44 2.29 4.26 -0.97
N LEU A 45 3.50 4.01 -1.46
CA LEU A 45 4.17 2.72 -1.23
C LEU A 45 4.99 2.86 0.05
N TRP A 46 4.78 1.98 1.01
CA TRP A 46 5.49 2.00 2.28
C TRP A 46 6.03 0.62 2.63
N SER A 47 7.33 0.40 2.46
CA SER A 47 8.00 -0.89 2.67
C SER A 47 9.00 -0.82 3.83
N LEU A 48 9.16 -1.93 4.56
CA LEU A 48 10.21 -2.12 5.57
C LEU A 48 11.57 -2.52 4.96
N GLY A 49 11.61 -2.76 3.64
CA GLY A 49 12.82 -3.03 2.88
C GLY A 49 13.81 -1.87 2.91
N SER A 50 15.11 -2.16 2.74
CA SER A 50 16.11 -1.09 2.67
C SER A 50 15.84 -0.15 1.50
N ASP A 51 16.18 1.12 1.65
CA ASP A 51 15.90 2.16 0.66
C ASP A 51 16.42 1.81 -0.74
N ASP A 52 17.65 1.29 -0.85
CA ASP A 52 18.23 0.86 -2.12
C ASP A 52 17.48 -0.31 -2.75
N TYR A 53 17.08 -1.28 -1.92
CA TYR A 53 16.32 -2.44 -2.37
C TYR A 53 14.96 -2.02 -2.92
N VAL A 54 14.21 -1.21 -2.16
CA VAL A 54 12.87 -0.73 -2.55
C VAL A 54 12.97 0.07 -3.84
N ARG A 55 13.91 1.02 -3.94
CA ARG A 55 14.10 1.82 -5.17
C ARG A 55 14.42 0.93 -6.38
N ARG A 56 15.30 -0.06 -6.21
CA ARG A 56 15.64 -1.01 -7.29
C ARG A 56 14.42 -1.82 -7.73
N VAL A 57 13.67 -2.39 -6.79
CA VAL A 57 12.49 -3.21 -7.08
C VAL A 57 11.43 -2.38 -7.79
N VAL A 58 11.12 -1.20 -7.24
CA VAL A 58 10.06 -0.33 -7.74
C VAL A 58 10.37 0.17 -9.16
N ASN A 59 11.61 0.62 -9.41
CA ASN A 59 12.01 1.10 -10.73
C ASN A 59 12.17 -0.03 -11.77
N GLY A 60 12.56 -1.23 -11.34
CA GLY A 60 12.83 -2.36 -12.24
C GLY A 60 11.61 -3.23 -12.54
N PHE A 61 10.75 -3.46 -11.55
CA PHE A 61 9.69 -4.47 -11.60
C PHE A 61 8.28 -3.90 -11.42
N LEU A 62 8.14 -2.69 -10.88
CA LEU A 62 6.84 -2.03 -10.68
C LEU A 62 6.76 -0.67 -11.42
N PRO A 63 7.13 -0.58 -12.71
CA PRO A 63 7.22 0.71 -13.40
C PRO A 63 5.88 1.45 -13.51
N GLU A 64 4.77 0.73 -13.52
CA GLU A 64 3.42 1.34 -13.52
C GLU A 64 3.06 1.96 -12.17
N LEU A 65 3.60 1.45 -11.06
CA LEU A 65 3.44 2.08 -9.75
C LEU A 65 4.16 3.42 -9.73
N VAL A 66 5.42 3.45 -10.19
CA VAL A 66 6.30 4.63 -10.15
C VAL A 66 5.63 5.84 -10.78
N LYS A 67 4.95 5.65 -11.92
CA LYS A 67 4.28 6.72 -12.66
C LYS A 67 3.13 7.37 -11.90
N HIS A 68 2.57 6.68 -10.91
CA HIS A 68 1.35 7.07 -10.21
C HIS A 68 1.56 7.20 -8.70
N LEU A 69 2.80 7.03 -8.24
CA LEU A 69 3.14 7.10 -6.84
C LEU A 69 3.15 8.56 -6.35
N TYR A 70 2.42 8.84 -5.28
CA TYR A 70 2.51 10.12 -4.58
C TYR A 70 3.78 10.18 -3.72
N LYS A 71 4.06 9.12 -2.95
CA LYS A 71 5.25 8.99 -2.10
C LYS A 71 5.76 7.55 -2.04
N LEU A 72 7.08 7.43 -1.97
CA LEU A 72 7.81 6.19 -1.72
C LEU A 72 8.47 6.27 -0.35
N PHE A 73 8.04 5.41 0.55
CA PHE A 73 8.60 5.24 1.87
C PHE A 73 9.24 3.87 2.00
N ALA A 74 10.48 3.86 2.49
CA ALA A 74 11.25 2.66 2.74
C ALA A 74 11.66 2.60 4.23
N ARG A 75 12.60 1.73 4.58
CA ARG A 75 13.04 1.52 5.97
C ARG A 75 13.38 2.79 6.74
N SER A 76 14.06 3.76 6.12
CA SER A 76 14.41 5.02 6.79
C SER A 76 13.17 5.74 7.31
N GLU A 77 12.11 5.79 6.50
CA GLU A 77 10.83 6.40 6.87
C GLU A 77 10.06 5.55 7.90
N CYS A 78 10.13 4.22 7.80
CA CYS A 78 9.54 3.34 8.81
C CYS A 78 10.18 3.56 10.19
N ASN A 79 11.49 3.76 10.23
CA ASN A 79 12.20 4.05 11.47
C ASN A 79 11.79 5.41 12.04
N TYR A 80 11.71 6.45 11.19
CA TYR A 80 11.19 7.75 11.59
C TYR A 80 9.77 7.62 12.16
N SER A 81 8.86 6.99 11.41
CA SER A 81 7.48 6.77 11.85
C SER A 81 7.40 6.04 13.18
N LYS A 82 8.20 4.98 13.36
CA LYS A 82 8.24 4.21 14.61
C LYS A 82 8.76 5.05 15.79
N THR A 83 9.73 5.92 15.56
CA THR A 83 10.29 6.79 16.60
C THR A 83 9.28 7.87 17.03
N TYR A 84 8.60 8.52 16.08
CA TYR A 84 7.76 9.69 16.37
C TYR A 84 6.28 9.34 16.59
N TYR A 85 5.78 8.29 15.95
CA TYR A 85 4.37 7.88 15.95
C TYR A 85 4.15 6.46 16.49
N HIS A 86 5.19 5.82 17.02
CA HIS A 86 5.18 4.49 17.67
C HIS A 86 4.87 3.29 16.77
N TYR A 87 4.50 3.50 15.51
CA TYR A 87 4.26 2.44 14.52
C TYR A 87 5.15 2.61 13.29
N PRO A 88 5.64 1.51 12.68
CA PRO A 88 6.42 1.58 11.44
C PRO A 88 5.68 2.24 10.28
N LYS A 89 4.35 2.09 10.20
CA LYS A 89 3.49 2.69 9.17
C LYS A 89 2.30 3.38 9.83
N ALA A 90 2.58 4.43 10.60
CA ALA A 90 1.55 5.10 11.40
C ALA A 90 0.58 5.91 10.52
N SER A 91 -0.72 5.81 10.80
CA SER A 91 -1.79 6.57 10.16
C SER A 91 -1.63 8.07 10.37
N ALA A 92 -1.27 8.49 11.59
CA ALA A 92 -1.03 9.89 11.95
C ALA A 92 0.08 10.52 11.10
N HIS A 93 1.15 9.76 10.81
CA HIS A 93 2.22 10.22 9.94
C HIS A 93 1.72 10.56 8.54
N ILE A 94 0.84 9.74 7.97
CA ILE A 94 0.21 10.06 6.67
C ILE A 94 -0.73 11.25 6.81
N ARG A 95 -1.58 11.28 7.83
CA ARG A 95 -2.57 12.36 8.01
C ARG A 95 -1.91 13.73 8.17
N ASP A 96 -0.76 13.81 8.84
CA ASP A 96 0.02 15.05 8.98
C ASP A 96 0.53 15.61 7.65
N MET A 97 0.58 14.79 6.59
CA MET A 97 0.98 15.22 5.24
C MET A 97 -0.14 15.93 4.46
N TYR A 98 -1.39 15.90 4.94
CA TYR A 98 -2.55 16.45 4.24
C TYR A 98 -3.21 17.57 5.05
N GLN A 99 -3.61 18.64 4.36
CA GLN A 99 -4.31 19.78 4.98
C GLN A 99 -5.83 19.56 5.09
N GLU A 100 -6.36 18.60 4.36
CA GLU A 100 -7.77 18.26 4.30
C GLU A 100 -8.03 16.88 4.92
N PRO A 101 -9.26 16.59 5.39
CA PRO A 101 -9.62 15.25 5.82
C PRO A 101 -9.45 14.24 4.69
N ILE A 102 -8.76 13.13 4.99
CA ILE A 102 -8.56 12.01 4.06
C ILE A 102 -9.32 10.76 4.51
N PHE A 103 -9.70 9.91 3.55
CA PHE A 103 -10.06 8.51 3.79
C PHE A 103 -8.83 7.65 3.53
N LEU A 104 -8.24 7.15 4.61
CA LEU A 104 -6.96 6.48 4.60
C LEU A 104 -7.15 4.96 4.61
N MET A 105 -6.80 4.34 3.49
CA MET A 105 -6.83 2.90 3.27
C MET A 105 -5.43 2.31 3.38
N ALA A 106 -5.31 1.10 3.90
CA ALA A 106 -4.05 0.37 4.04
C ALA A 106 -4.17 -1.07 3.52
N VAL A 107 -3.13 -1.56 2.84
CA VAL A 107 -2.99 -2.96 2.40
C VAL A 107 -1.62 -3.48 2.80
N ASP A 108 -1.58 -4.54 3.60
CA ASP A 108 -0.35 -5.13 4.14
C ASP A 108 -0.57 -6.61 4.47
N ASP A 109 0.46 -7.45 4.35
CA ASP A 109 0.40 -8.85 4.77
C ASP A 109 0.54 -9.01 6.30
N LYS A 110 0.98 -7.96 6.99
CA LYS A 110 1.19 -7.87 8.44
C LYS A 110 0.57 -6.59 9.02
N VAL A 111 -0.62 -6.22 8.56
CA VAL A 111 -1.38 -5.05 9.04
C VAL A 111 -1.33 -4.91 10.57
N SER A 112 -1.63 -5.97 11.31
CA SER A 112 -1.71 -5.94 12.77
C SER A 112 -0.38 -5.66 13.47
N GLU A 113 0.75 -5.88 12.79
CA GLU A 113 2.09 -5.66 13.32
C GLU A 113 2.65 -4.30 12.88
N ASN A 114 2.34 -3.88 11.66
CA ASN A 114 2.98 -2.73 11.02
C ASN A 114 2.15 -1.44 11.09
N MET A 115 0.84 -1.54 11.23
CA MET A 115 -0.11 -0.44 11.08
C MET A 115 -1.00 -0.32 12.33
N ASP A 116 -1.19 0.91 12.81
CA ASP A 116 -2.10 1.18 13.92
C ASP A 116 -3.57 1.08 13.51
N GLU A 117 -4.48 1.22 14.47
CA GLU A 117 -5.91 1.01 14.26
C GLU A 117 -6.67 2.20 13.68
N GLN A 118 -6.04 3.35 13.50
CA GLN A 118 -6.72 4.60 13.11
C GLN A 118 -6.76 4.84 11.59
N TYR A 119 -6.35 3.85 10.80
CA TYR A 119 -6.68 3.76 9.38
C TYR A 119 -8.20 3.58 9.22
N ASP A 120 -8.81 4.29 8.28
CA ASP A 120 -10.26 4.18 8.03
C ASP A 120 -10.63 2.81 7.46
N LEU A 121 -9.73 2.21 6.67
CA LEU A 121 -9.88 0.86 6.14
C LEU A 121 -8.53 0.13 6.17
N ARG A 122 -8.46 -0.97 6.92
CA ARG A 122 -7.28 -1.84 7.01
C ARG A 122 -7.55 -3.18 6.34
N ILE A 123 -6.84 -3.46 5.26
CA ILE A 123 -7.03 -4.68 4.48
C ILE A 123 -5.83 -5.60 4.69
N TYR A 124 -6.04 -6.63 5.51
CA TYR A 124 -5.14 -7.77 5.52
C TYR A 124 -5.24 -8.53 4.18
N ILE A 125 -4.08 -8.85 3.63
CA ILE A 125 -3.93 -9.72 2.47
C ILE A 125 -3.01 -10.90 2.81
N PRO A 126 -3.35 -12.14 2.47
CA PRO A 126 -2.45 -13.27 2.69
C PRO A 126 -1.11 -13.08 1.96
N PRO A 127 0.03 -13.46 2.58
CA PRO A 127 1.35 -13.24 2.01
C PRO A 127 1.55 -14.04 0.70
N TYR A 128 2.10 -13.38 -0.31
CA TYR A 128 2.41 -13.95 -1.62
C TYR A 128 3.86 -14.44 -1.67
N THR A 129 4.09 -15.69 -1.26
CA THR A 129 5.44 -16.24 -1.06
C THR A 129 5.96 -17.12 -2.19
N LYS A 130 5.12 -17.38 -3.21
CA LYS A 130 5.47 -18.20 -4.37
C LYS A 130 4.66 -17.81 -5.59
N VAL A 131 5.21 -18.05 -6.78
CA VAL A 131 4.49 -17.80 -8.04
C VAL A 131 3.24 -18.67 -8.09
N ASN A 132 2.09 -18.02 -8.16
CA ASN A 132 0.78 -18.62 -8.37
C ASN A 132 -0.01 -17.71 -9.30
N SER A 133 -0.24 -18.13 -10.54
CA SER A 133 -0.97 -17.35 -11.56
C SER A 133 -2.46 -17.22 -11.30
N CYS A 134 -3.00 -18.07 -10.42
CA CYS A 134 -4.41 -18.08 -10.03
C CYS A 134 -4.68 -17.26 -8.77
N ASP A 135 -3.69 -16.59 -8.19
CA ASP A 135 -3.88 -15.68 -7.06
C ASP A 135 -4.84 -14.54 -7.45
N LYS A 136 -5.86 -14.30 -6.63
CA LYS A 136 -6.90 -13.29 -6.84
C LYS A 136 -6.96 -12.29 -5.71
N GLU A 137 -6.01 -12.32 -4.77
CA GLU A 137 -6.12 -11.57 -3.53
C GLU A 137 -6.13 -10.05 -3.77
N LEU A 138 -5.37 -9.56 -4.76
CA LEU A 138 -5.43 -8.13 -5.13
C LEU A 138 -6.77 -7.71 -5.76
N LEU A 139 -7.56 -8.63 -6.33
CA LEU A 139 -8.94 -8.33 -6.74
C LEU A 139 -9.85 -8.21 -5.51
N LEU A 140 -9.70 -9.11 -4.54
CA LEU A 140 -10.45 -9.04 -3.28
C LEU A 140 -10.12 -7.77 -2.48
N VAL A 141 -8.88 -7.28 -2.57
CA VAL A 141 -8.49 -5.97 -2.05
C VAL A 141 -9.31 -4.85 -2.71
N CYS A 142 -9.41 -4.85 -4.05
CA CYS A 142 -10.22 -3.85 -4.77
C CYS A 142 -11.69 -3.90 -4.33
N GLU A 143 -12.27 -5.10 -4.20
CA GLU A 143 -13.66 -5.27 -3.73
C GLU A 143 -13.86 -4.69 -2.32
N LYS A 144 -12.93 -4.94 -1.40
CA LYS A 144 -12.97 -4.35 -0.04
C LYS A 144 -12.87 -2.83 -0.06
N MET A 145 -12.01 -2.27 -0.91
CA MET A 145 -11.89 -0.81 -1.07
C MET A 145 -13.18 -0.21 -1.64
N ILE A 146 -13.80 -0.83 -2.64
CA ILE A 146 -15.09 -0.40 -3.20
C ILE A 146 -16.16 -0.36 -2.11
N ASN A 147 -16.29 -1.43 -1.32
CA ASN A 147 -17.28 -1.49 -0.25
C ASN A 147 -17.02 -0.42 0.83
N GLY A 148 -15.77 -0.27 1.28
CA GLY A 148 -15.42 0.76 2.25
C GLY A 148 -15.68 2.18 1.74
N ILE A 149 -15.47 2.45 0.45
CA ILE A 149 -15.82 3.73 -0.18
C ILE A 149 -17.34 3.91 -0.29
N ALA A 150 -18.07 2.85 -0.65
CA ALA A 150 -19.53 2.89 -0.78
C ALA A 150 -20.22 3.18 0.55
N GLU A 151 -19.70 2.67 1.67
CA GLU A 151 -20.18 2.96 3.03
C GLU A 151 -20.03 4.43 3.45
N LEU A 152 -19.22 5.22 2.73
CA LEU A 152 -19.10 6.67 2.93
C LEU A 152 -20.18 7.48 2.20
N SER A 153 -20.91 6.85 1.27
CA SER A 153 -21.95 7.52 0.49
C SER A 153 -23.24 7.54 1.33
N PRO A 154 -23.79 8.74 1.65
CA PRO A 154 -25.01 8.88 2.46
C PRO A 154 -26.26 8.29 1.81
#